data_AF-A0A9P2W3L9-F1
#
_entry.id   AF-A0A9P2W3L9-F1
#
_cell.length_a   1.000
_cell.length_b   1.000
_cell.length_c   1.000
_cell.angle_alpha   90.00
_cell.angle_beta   90.00
_cell.angle_gamma   90.00
#
_symmetry.space_group_name_H-M   'P 1'
#
loop_
_entity.id
_entity.type
_entity.pdbx_description
1 polymer ?
#
loop_
_entity_poly.entity_id
_entity_poly.type
_entity_poly.pdbx_seq_one_letter_code
_entity_poly.pdbx_strand_id
1 'polypeptide(L)'
;MYYNIKKILLIFLLLLISKPSYAVFAGKVVTMQHEWPDNMSFDTFSFFQQITHDGGPHSIYFWGNQFQFRNGKSGHIGLFNRGTRTIHFSIWNATGWKSGKCKHFTHEGSGVRCEIEFPWKVGRRYRLDVSKKGNLVTGTIIDLIAGKATKVGVIEVPNTFGKLHKSSSFVEDHSRWKRHLSSCYVLSPQSSTFFSPIADYKYQAFINASAEGHCKDPYVVQILCKFSTCMNSISDLGGLASPDIRAIPIVDRKDLSAQVIADKLKKEELIVIHLQDGAWTPNIFFPSPSSFQWKSIFVDNRAALSSSIHDNHGTKKITSGQQIMYMSDGKIWKIMQTN
;
A
#
# COMPACT_ATOMS: atom_id res chain seq x y z
N MET A 1 -20.12 -62.20 20.31
CA MET A 1 -20.45 -60.83 19.86
C MET A 1 -19.28 -60.30 19.07
N TYR A 2 -19.34 -60.48 17.76
CA TYR A 2 -18.23 -60.31 16.81
C TYR A 2 -18.34 -58.95 16.09
N TYR A 3 -17.20 -58.27 16.02
CA TYR A 3 -16.72 -57.45 14.89
C TYR A 3 -17.61 -56.33 14.29
N ASN A 4 -17.18 -55.08 14.46
CA ASN A 4 -17.47 -54.01 13.49
C ASN A 4 -16.16 -53.38 13.00
N ILE A 5 -15.70 -53.88 11.85
CA ILE A 5 -14.59 -53.35 11.04
C ILE A 5 -15.06 -52.09 10.28
N LYS A 6 -14.17 -51.10 10.32
CA LYS A 6 -13.96 -49.99 9.37
C LYS A 6 -14.73 -50.07 8.03
N LYS A 7 -15.51 -49.03 7.74
CA LYS A 7 -15.64 -48.49 6.38
C LYS A 7 -15.21 -47.03 6.37
N ILE A 8 -13.91 -46.84 6.17
CA ILE A 8 -13.32 -45.62 5.61
C ILE A 8 -13.51 -45.76 4.09
N LEU A 9 -14.38 -44.96 3.49
CA LEU A 9 -14.35 -44.76 2.04
C LEU A 9 -14.88 -43.37 1.69
N LEU A 10 -13.93 -42.48 1.40
CA LEU A 10 -13.97 -41.59 0.25
C LEU A 10 -15.22 -40.70 0.08
N ILE A 11 -15.45 -39.75 1.00
CA ILE A 11 -16.10 -38.50 0.58
C ILE A 11 -15.00 -37.66 -0.04
N PHE A 12 -15.09 -37.60 -1.37
CA PHE A 12 -14.28 -36.78 -2.26
C PHE A 12 -13.97 -35.43 -1.62
N LEU A 13 -12.67 -35.23 -1.48
CA LEU A 13 -11.96 -33.99 -1.26
C LEU A 13 -12.28 -33.00 -2.40
N LEU A 14 -13.52 -32.52 -2.47
CA LEU A 14 -13.85 -31.21 -3.06
C LEU A 14 -13.52 -30.15 -2.00
N LEU A 15 -12.26 -30.16 -1.55
CA LEU A 15 -11.61 -28.91 -1.19
C LEU A 15 -11.56 -28.14 -2.49
N LEU A 16 -12.61 -27.35 -2.71
CA LEU A 16 -12.57 -26.15 -3.51
C LEU A 16 -11.27 -25.45 -3.15
N ILE A 17 -10.26 -25.63 -4.01
CA ILE A 17 -9.11 -24.74 -4.10
C ILE A 17 -9.74 -23.43 -4.56
N SER A 18 -10.31 -22.71 -3.59
CA SER A 18 -10.73 -21.35 -3.78
C SER A 18 -9.44 -20.61 -4.06
N LYS A 19 -9.20 -20.36 -5.36
CA LYS A 19 -8.14 -19.45 -5.80
C LYS A 19 -8.23 -18.22 -4.90
N PRO A 20 -7.14 -17.75 -4.27
CA PRO A 20 -7.21 -16.60 -3.39
C PRO A 20 -8.00 -15.49 -4.08
N SER A 21 -8.96 -14.91 -3.38
CA SER A 21 -9.60 -13.68 -3.82
C SER A 21 -8.52 -12.60 -3.67
N TYR A 22 -7.81 -12.31 -4.76
CA TYR A 22 -6.74 -11.31 -4.77
C TYR A 22 -7.40 -9.93 -4.84
N ALA A 23 -7.68 -9.35 -3.68
CA ALA A 23 -8.12 -7.97 -3.58
C ALA A 23 -6.90 -7.04 -3.47
N VAL A 24 -7.09 -5.73 -3.74
CA VAL A 24 -5.96 -4.79 -3.92
C VAL A 24 -5.14 -4.75 -2.65
N PHE A 25 -3.86 -5.05 -2.80
CA PHE A 25 -2.85 -4.66 -1.85
C PHE A 25 -2.10 -3.52 -2.51
N ALA A 26 -2.46 -2.28 -2.18
CA ALA A 26 -1.76 -1.12 -2.74
C ALA A 26 -0.26 -1.17 -2.38
N GLY A 27 0.07 -1.85 -1.27
CA GLY A 27 1.44 -2.09 -0.84
C GLY A 27 2.13 -0.77 -0.60
N LYS A 28 3.40 -0.68 -0.97
CA LYS A 28 4.14 0.59 -0.93
C LYS A 28 3.54 1.53 -1.97
N VAL A 29 2.91 2.61 -1.47
CA VAL A 29 2.29 3.65 -2.31
C VAL A 29 3.27 4.76 -2.59
N VAL A 30 4.08 5.13 -1.59
CA VAL A 30 5.12 6.15 -1.71
C VAL A 30 6.44 5.54 -1.25
N THR A 31 7.50 5.76 -2.01
CA THR A 31 8.87 5.43 -1.59
C THR A 31 9.76 6.64 -1.64
N MET A 32 10.74 6.65 -0.75
CA MET A 32 11.77 7.65 -0.67
C MET A 32 13.11 6.95 -0.67
N GLN A 33 13.91 7.23 -1.68
CA GLN A 33 15.26 6.70 -1.83
C GLN A 33 16.23 7.59 -1.06
N HIS A 34 17.17 6.96 -0.36
CA HIS A 34 18.25 7.67 0.32
C HIS A 34 19.58 7.39 -0.39
N GLU A 35 20.22 8.46 -0.82
CA GLU A 35 21.55 8.39 -1.42
C GLU A 35 22.59 8.78 -0.36
N TRP A 36 23.48 7.83 -0.10
CA TRP A 36 24.60 7.97 0.83
C TRP A 36 25.89 8.11 0.04
N PRO A 37 26.95 8.72 0.61
CA PRO A 37 28.24 8.75 -0.07
C PRO A 37 28.75 7.33 -0.39
N ASP A 38 29.38 7.19 -1.55
CA ASP A 38 29.79 5.89 -2.08
C ASP A 38 30.71 5.12 -1.13
N ASN A 39 30.56 3.79 -1.14
CA ASN A 39 31.37 2.84 -0.37
C ASN A 39 31.37 3.04 1.15
N MET A 40 30.52 3.91 1.69
CA MET A 40 30.41 4.08 3.14
C MET A 40 29.64 2.96 3.81
N SER A 41 29.85 2.84 5.12
CA SER A 41 29.03 2.01 5.99
C SER A 41 29.02 2.59 7.39
N PHE A 42 27.93 2.35 8.10
CA PHE A 42 27.56 3.10 9.29
C PHE A 42 27.17 2.15 10.42
N ASP A 43 27.40 2.60 11.64
CA ASP A 43 26.93 1.89 12.84
C ASP A 43 25.52 2.32 13.21
N THR A 44 25.08 3.50 12.76
CA THR A 44 23.77 4.07 13.09
C THR A 44 23.08 4.71 11.89
N PHE A 45 21.75 4.61 11.88
CA PHE A 45 20.85 5.45 11.09
C PHE A 45 19.82 6.11 12.00
N SER A 46 19.59 7.40 11.80
CA SER A 46 18.54 8.21 12.42
C SER A 46 17.58 8.68 11.33
N PHE A 47 16.35 8.17 11.37
CA PHE A 47 15.27 8.57 10.48
C PHE A 47 14.37 9.60 11.16
N PHE A 48 13.81 10.52 10.39
CA PHE A 48 12.95 11.57 10.92
C PHE A 48 11.67 11.61 10.12
N GLN A 49 10.52 11.56 10.80
CA GLN A 49 9.23 11.65 10.15
C GLN A 49 8.18 12.32 11.03
N GLN A 50 7.18 12.90 10.37
CA GLN A 50 6.03 13.55 10.98
C GLN A 50 4.78 13.16 10.18
N ILE A 51 3.79 12.61 10.85
CA ILE A 51 2.50 12.25 10.23
C ILE A 51 1.53 13.38 10.50
N THR A 52 1.01 14.04 9.46
CA THR A 52 0.08 15.17 9.58
C THR A 52 -1.37 14.75 9.42
N HIS A 53 -1.62 13.63 8.76
CA HIS A 53 -2.92 12.96 8.75
C HIS A 53 -2.69 11.45 8.62
N ASP A 54 -3.28 10.65 9.50
CA ASP A 54 -3.02 9.21 9.57
C ASP A 54 -4.12 8.33 8.96
N GLY A 55 -5.12 8.94 8.30
CA GLY A 55 -6.29 8.27 7.73
C GLY A 55 -7.35 7.86 8.74
N GLY A 56 -7.19 8.23 10.02
CA GLY A 56 -8.17 7.95 11.05
C GLY A 56 -8.21 6.48 11.49
N PRO A 57 -9.20 6.11 12.32
CA PRO A 57 -9.21 4.84 13.06
C PRO A 57 -9.44 3.60 12.19
N HIS A 58 -9.94 3.78 10.97
CA HIS A 58 -10.23 2.67 10.05
C HIS A 58 -9.10 2.41 9.05
N SER A 59 -8.16 3.34 8.90
CA SER A 59 -7.00 3.20 8.03
C SER A 59 -5.96 2.23 8.61
N ILE A 60 -5.17 1.64 7.71
CA ILE A 60 -4.12 0.68 8.07
C ILE A 60 -2.84 1.08 7.34
N TYR A 61 -2.12 2.08 7.85
CA TYR A 61 -0.91 2.60 7.24
C TYR A 61 0.34 2.32 8.06
N PHE A 62 1.42 1.96 7.37
CA PHE A 62 2.76 1.88 7.93
C PHE A 62 3.69 2.90 7.25
N TRP A 63 4.26 3.79 8.06
CA TRP A 63 5.27 4.76 7.64
C TRP A 63 6.64 4.23 8.07
N GLY A 64 7.25 3.46 7.17
CA GLY A 64 8.42 2.65 7.40
C GLY A 64 9.72 3.29 6.94
N ASN A 65 10.81 2.92 7.61
CA ASN A 65 12.18 3.21 7.21
C ASN A 65 12.92 1.87 7.11
N GLN A 66 13.28 1.49 5.89
CA GLN A 66 14.05 0.29 5.60
C GLN A 66 15.54 0.59 5.69
N PHE A 67 16.31 -0.35 6.21
CA PHE A 67 17.77 -0.31 6.24
C PHE A 67 18.34 -1.65 5.79
N GLN A 68 19.58 -1.66 5.30
CA GLN A 68 20.27 -2.86 4.81
C GLN A 68 21.67 -3.00 5.38
N PHE A 69 22.02 -4.21 5.79
CA PHE A 69 23.37 -4.57 6.23
C PHE A 69 24.25 -4.95 5.03
N ARG A 70 25.55 -4.65 5.09
CA ARG A 70 26.52 -5.29 4.20
C ARG A 70 26.54 -6.79 4.47
N ASN A 71 26.57 -7.61 3.42
CA ASN A 71 26.59 -9.08 3.52
C ASN A 71 25.45 -9.66 4.37
N GLY A 72 24.32 -8.95 4.45
CA GLY A 72 23.17 -9.33 5.23
C GLY A 72 21.86 -8.96 4.56
N LYS A 73 20.76 -9.17 5.28
CA LYS A 73 19.41 -8.81 4.81
C LYS A 73 19.05 -7.39 5.23
N SER A 74 17.80 -7.00 4.97
CA SER A 74 17.25 -5.73 5.41
C SER A 74 16.63 -5.83 6.80
N GLY A 75 16.25 -4.69 7.34
CA GLY A 75 15.26 -4.54 8.39
C GLY A 75 14.46 -3.26 8.16
N HIS A 76 13.46 -3.01 9.00
CA HIS A 76 12.71 -1.76 8.98
C HIS A 76 12.32 -1.31 10.39
N ILE A 77 12.17 0.00 10.57
CA ILE A 77 11.57 0.63 11.76
C ILE A 77 10.55 1.69 11.32
N GLY A 78 9.40 1.79 11.98
CA GLY A 78 8.41 2.77 11.56
C GLY A 78 7.19 2.90 12.48
N LEU A 79 6.36 3.89 12.16
CA LEU A 79 5.09 4.16 12.82
C LEU A 79 3.99 3.38 12.09
N PHE A 80 3.09 2.75 12.85
CA PHE A 80 1.96 2.02 12.29
C PHE A 80 0.65 2.55 12.91
N ASN A 81 -0.33 2.87 12.07
CA ASN A 81 -1.73 3.00 12.44
C ASN A 81 -2.51 1.80 11.91
N ARG A 82 -3.23 1.09 12.78
CA ARG A 82 -4.18 0.02 12.40
C ARG A 82 -5.41 0.00 13.29
N GLY A 83 -5.86 1.18 13.72
CA GLY A 83 -6.82 1.41 14.80
C GLY A 83 -6.15 1.58 16.17
N THR A 84 -4.93 1.05 16.33
CA THR A 84 -4.01 1.41 17.42
C THR A 84 -2.69 1.91 16.83
N ARG A 85 -2.06 2.84 17.55
CA ARG A 85 -0.78 3.44 17.17
C ARG A 85 0.37 2.66 17.83
N THR A 86 1.21 2.06 17.01
CA THR A 86 2.34 1.22 17.44
C THR A 86 3.63 1.62 16.72
N ILE A 87 4.77 1.17 17.27
CA ILE A 87 6.06 1.18 16.56
C ILE A 87 6.43 -0.26 16.23
N HIS A 88 6.79 -0.47 14.97
CA HIS A 88 7.26 -1.77 14.46
C HIS A 88 8.74 -1.69 14.16
N PHE A 89 9.48 -2.71 14.60
CA PHE A 89 10.90 -2.88 14.29
C PHE A 89 11.17 -4.34 13.92
N SER A 90 11.59 -4.61 12.69
CA SER A 90 11.82 -5.97 12.22
C SER A 90 13.15 -6.09 11.49
N ILE A 91 13.76 -7.28 11.55
CA ILE A 91 14.94 -7.63 10.76
C ILE A 91 14.76 -9.03 10.18
N TRP A 92 14.96 -9.15 8.87
CA TRP A 92 14.94 -10.43 8.17
C TRP A 92 16.22 -11.22 8.46
N ASN A 93 16.11 -12.55 8.51
CA ASN A 93 17.16 -13.50 8.87
C ASN A 93 17.85 -13.21 10.22
N ALA A 94 17.18 -12.49 11.12
CA ALA A 94 17.62 -12.35 12.51
C ALA A 94 17.53 -13.69 13.24
N THR A 95 18.49 -13.95 14.13
CA THR A 95 18.61 -15.21 14.88
C THR A 95 17.84 -15.19 16.20
N GLY A 96 17.57 -14.01 16.75
CA GLY A 96 16.87 -13.87 18.03
C GLY A 96 16.72 -12.43 18.47
N TRP A 97 16.46 -12.21 19.75
CA TRP A 97 16.44 -10.89 20.38
C TRP A 97 16.93 -10.97 21.81
N LYS A 98 17.44 -9.85 22.34
CA LYS A 98 17.88 -9.73 23.74
C LYS A 98 16.88 -9.00 24.61
N SER A 99 16.07 -8.10 24.04
CA SER A 99 15.05 -7.36 24.79
C SER A 99 13.96 -6.80 23.88
N GLY A 100 12.81 -6.45 24.48
CA GLY A 100 11.62 -5.95 23.78
C GLY A 100 10.53 -7.02 23.67
N LYS A 101 9.32 -6.59 23.29
CA LYS A 101 8.20 -7.49 22.99
C LYS A 101 8.35 -7.96 21.55
N CYS A 102 9.08 -9.06 21.36
CA CYS A 102 9.48 -9.56 20.04
C CYS A 102 8.99 -10.99 19.79
N LYS A 103 8.90 -11.35 18.50
CA LYS A 103 8.59 -12.70 18.03
C LYS A 103 9.20 -12.97 16.66
N HIS A 104 9.33 -14.24 16.30
CA HIS A 104 9.68 -14.64 14.95
C HIS A 104 8.53 -14.41 13.96
N PHE A 105 8.87 -14.20 12.69
CA PHE A 105 7.93 -14.24 11.56
C PHE A 105 8.47 -15.16 10.47
N THR A 106 7.58 -15.77 9.66
CA THR A 106 7.94 -16.76 8.62
C THR A 106 7.20 -16.59 7.28
N HIS A 107 6.16 -15.75 7.21
CA HIS A 107 5.27 -15.68 6.04
C HIS A 107 5.87 -14.96 4.83
N GLU A 108 6.78 -14.00 5.02
CA GLU A 108 7.41 -13.19 3.95
C GLU A 108 8.94 -13.29 4.06
N GLY A 109 9.42 -14.51 4.26
CA GLY A 109 10.77 -14.82 4.76
C GLY A 109 10.79 -15.01 6.28
N SER A 110 11.96 -15.36 6.82
CA SER A 110 12.16 -15.55 8.24
C SER A 110 12.83 -14.34 8.89
N GLY A 111 12.59 -14.10 10.18
CA GLY A 111 13.25 -13.04 10.92
C GLY A 111 12.67 -12.82 12.30
N VAL A 112 12.94 -11.64 12.87
CA VAL A 112 12.44 -11.21 14.18
C VAL A 112 11.76 -9.86 14.03
N ARG A 113 10.60 -9.71 14.68
CA ARG A 113 9.86 -8.46 14.78
C ARG A 113 9.58 -8.13 16.25
N CYS A 114 9.91 -6.92 16.64
CA CYS A 114 9.51 -6.28 17.89
C CYS A 114 8.42 -5.25 17.64
N GLU A 115 7.48 -5.15 18.57
CA GLU A 115 6.34 -4.25 18.47
C GLU A 115 6.01 -3.68 19.86
N ILE A 116 5.83 -2.37 19.93
CA ILE A 116 5.34 -1.71 21.14
C ILE A 116 4.14 -0.84 20.82
N GLU A 117 3.17 -0.80 21.74
CA GLU A 117 2.18 0.26 21.74
C GLU A 117 2.87 1.57 22.09
N PHE A 118 2.65 2.57 21.25
CA PHE A 118 3.23 3.88 21.42
C PHE A 118 2.23 4.86 20.80
N PRO A 119 1.47 5.60 21.61
CA PRO A 119 0.44 6.51 21.13
C PRO A 119 1.09 7.77 20.54
N TRP A 120 1.80 7.61 19.41
CA TRP A 120 2.38 8.70 18.68
C TRP A 120 1.29 9.69 18.26
N LYS A 121 1.65 10.96 18.15
CA LYS A 121 0.71 12.05 17.90
C LYS A 121 0.89 12.56 16.48
N VAL A 122 -0.24 12.74 15.79
CA VAL A 122 -0.28 13.47 14.53
C VAL A 122 0.25 14.90 14.74
N GLY A 123 0.94 15.44 13.76
CA GLY A 123 1.64 16.73 13.80
C GLY A 123 2.96 16.70 14.58
N ARG A 124 3.29 15.62 15.29
CA ARG A 124 4.51 15.52 16.08
C ARG A 124 5.63 14.86 15.28
N ARG A 125 6.83 15.45 15.34
CA ARG A 125 8.03 14.89 14.72
C ARG A 125 8.70 13.88 15.64
N TYR A 126 9.04 12.73 15.07
CA TYR A 126 9.74 11.65 15.74
C TYR A 126 11.08 11.38 15.07
N ARG A 127 12.08 10.99 15.87
CA ARG A 127 13.33 10.40 15.38
C ARG A 127 13.30 8.90 15.67
N LEU A 128 13.63 8.08 14.68
CA LEU A 128 13.75 6.63 14.81
C LEU A 128 15.21 6.24 14.59
N ASP A 129 15.86 5.77 15.65
CA ASP A 129 17.26 5.37 15.62
C ASP A 129 17.37 3.86 15.46
N VAL A 130 18.24 3.43 14.55
CA VAL A 130 18.70 2.05 14.39
C VAL A 130 20.20 2.05 14.62
N SER A 131 20.67 1.37 15.66
CA SER A 131 22.10 1.28 15.99
C SER A 131 22.56 -0.16 16.05
N LYS A 132 23.69 -0.47 15.42
CA LYS A 132 24.33 -1.79 15.46
C LYS A 132 25.59 -1.75 16.34
N LYS A 133 25.71 -2.71 17.25
CA LYS A 133 26.93 -2.96 18.04
C LYS A 133 27.22 -4.45 18.07
N GLY A 134 28.29 -4.88 17.41
CA GLY A 134 28.54 -6.31 17.18
C GLY A 134 27.38 -6.93 16.41
N ASN A 135 26.79 -8.00 16.93
CA ASN A 135 25.64 -8.69 16.35
C ASN A 135 24.27 -8.21 16.88
N LEU A 136 24.26 -7.15 17.70
CA LEU A 136 23.05 -6.60 18.29
C LEU A 136 22.62 -5.33 17.55
N VAL A 137 21.34 -5.26 17.20
CA VAL A 137 20.73 -4.12 16.52
C VAL A 137 19.61 -3.58 17.40
N THR A 138 19.73 -2.33 17.82
CA THR A 138 18.75 -1.66 18.70
C THR A 138 17.89 -0.71 17.89
N GLY A 139 16.57 -0.83 18.02
CA GLY A 139 15.60 0.13 17.50
C GLY A 139 15.06 1.02 18.62
N THR A 140 15.08 2.33 18.42
CA THR A 140 14.61 3.33 19.40
C THR A 140 13.74 4.37 18.73
N ILE A 141 12.64 4.77 19.35
CA ILE A 141 11.89 5.97 18.97
C ILE A 141 12.15 7.09 19.97
N ILE A 142 12.35 8.30 19.47
CA ILE A 142 12.55 9.51 20.25
C ILE A 142 11.46 10.50 19.89
N ASP A 143 10.73 10.93 20.90
CA ASP A 143 9.81 12.04 20.81
C ASP A 143 10.57 13.36 20.97
N LEU A 144 10.73 14.11 19.88
CA LEU A 144 11.59 15.29 19.86
C LEU A 144 11.05 16.46 20.68
N ILE A 145 9.75 16.49 20.95
CA ILE A 145 9.13 17.53 21.78
C ILE A 145 9.22 17.16 23.26
N ALA A 146 9.02 15.89 23.60
CA ALA A 146 9.14 15.44 25.00
C ALA A 146 10.59 15.16 25.43
N GLY A 147 11.53 15.06 24.48
CA GLY A 147 12.89 14.60 24.74
C GLY A 147 12.99 13.14 25.20
N LYS A 148 11.91 12.37 25.09
CA LYS A 148 11.83 11.00 25.63
C LYS A 148 12.22 9.98 24.58
N ALA A 149 13.26 9.19 24.88
CA ALA A 149 13.65 8.02 24.12
C ALA A 149 12.96 6.76 24.68
N THR A 150 12.40 5.94 23.80
CA THR A 150 11.78 4.66 24.12
C THR A 150 12.38 3.57 23.24
N LYS A 151 13.00 2.57 23.87
CA LYS A 151 13.54 1.41 23.18
C LYS A 151 12.41 0.50 22.71
N VAL A 152 12.41 0.15 21.43
CA VAL A 152 11.43 -0.77 20.82
C VAL A 152 11.87 -2.22 21.03
N GLY A 153 13.15 -2.50 20.80
CA GLY A 153 13.75 -3.81 21.01
C GLY A 153 15.22 -3.87 20.63
N VAL A 154 15.87 -4.97 21.00
CA VAL A 154 17.25 -5.30 20.62
C VAL A 154 17.23 -6.66 19.94
N ILE A 155 17.42 -6.67 18.63
CA ILE A 155 17.39 -7.85 17.77
C ILE A 155 18.82 -8.36 17.55
N GLU A 156 18.99 -9.66 17.62
CA GLU A 156 20.25 -10.35 17.34
C GLU A 156 20.27 -10.83 15.89
N VAL A 157 21.33 -10.48 15.16
CA VAL A 157 21.55 -10.87 13.76
C VAL A 157 22.75 -11.81 13.64
N PRO A 158 22.90 -12.56 12.54
CA PRO A 158 24.12 -13.33 12.29
C PRO A 158 25.38 -12.47 12.33
N ASN A 159 26.50 -13.02 12.82
CA ASN A 159 27.79 -12.32 12.84
C ASN A 159 28.29 -11.93 11.44
N THR A 160 27.77 -12.57 10.38
CA THR A 160 28.05 -12.23 8.98
C THR A 160 27.44 -10.91 8.53
N PHE A 161 26.44 -10.39 9.24
CA PHE A 161 25.83 -9.10 8.92
C PHE A 161 26.82 -7.99 9.30
N GLY A 162 27.33 -7.32 8.28
CA GLY A 162 28.21 -6.16 8.39
C GLY A 162 27.48 -4.90 8.86
N LYS A 163 28.15 -3.76 8.69
CA LYS A 163 27.60 -2.43 9.00
C LYS A 163 26.39 -2.08 8.11
N LEU A 164 25.62 -1.09 8.53
CA LEU A 164 24.52 -0.52 7.76
C LEU A 164 25.09 0.21 6.53
N HIS A 165 24.45 0.15 5.37
CA HIS A 165 25.00 0.80 4.16
C HIS A 165 23.97 1.37 3.18
N LYS A 166 22.72 0.92 3.22
CA LYS A 166 21.63 1.46 2.40
C LYS A 166 20.39 1.65 3.25
N SER A 167 19.58 2.61 2.89
CA SER A 167 18.27 2.81 3.50
C SER A 167 17.29 3.43 2.51
N SER A 168 16.02 3.35 2.85
CA SER A 168 14.92 4.01 2.16
C SER A 168 13.78 4.21 3.15
N SER A 169 12.83 5.08 2.81
CA SER A 169 11.58 5.22 3.56
C SER A 169 10.40 4.95 2.65
N PHE A 170 9.25 4.64 3.23
CA PHE A 170 8.05 4.32 2.46
C PHE A 170 6.77 4.53 3.26
N VAL A 171 5.67 4.73 2.54
CA VAL A 171 4.31 4.70 3.05
C VAL A 171 3.62 3.51 2.42
N GLU A 172 3.14 2.60 3.26
CA GLU A 172 2.50 1.35 2.83
C GLU A 172 1.10 1.25 3.41
N ASP A 173 0.12 1.03 2.54
CA ASP A 173 -1.21 0.61 2.94
C ASP A 173 -1.21 -0.90 3.19
N HIS A 174 -1.59 -1.28 4.40
CA HIS A 174 -1.63 -2.65 4.89
C HIS A 174 -3.05 -3.22 4.94
N SER A 175 -3.99 -2.66 4.18
CA SER A 175 -5.36 -3.16 4.13
C SER A 175 -5.41 -4.56 3.49
N ARG A 176 -5.25 -5.61 4.33
CA ARG A 176 -5.28 -7.02 3.92
C ARG A 176 -6.62 -7.68 4.30
N TRP A 177 -6.99 -8.70 3.55
CA TRP A 177 -8.13 -9.61 3.72
C TRP A 177 -9.55 -9.00 3.68
N LYS A 178 -10.13 -8.62 4.82
CA LYS A 178 -11.54 -8.19 4.88
C LYS A 178 -11.73 -6.68 4.71
N ARG A 179 -10.63 -5.94 4.62
CA ARG A 179 -10.59 -4.49 4.45
C ARG A 179 -9.82 -4.06 3.20
N HIS A 180 -9.54 -5.00 2.29
CA HIS A 180 -8.86 -4.67 1.04
C HIS A 180 -9.61 -3.55 0.35
N LEU A 181 -8.87 -2.48 0.08
CA LEU A 181 -9.37 -1.42 -0.75
C LEU A 181 -9.55 -1.94 -2.18
N SER A 182 -10.55 -1.44 -2.88
CA SER A 182 -10.86 -1.89 -4.23
C SER A 182 -10.14 -1.08 -5.29
N SER A 183 -9.31 -0.09 -4.96
CA SER A 183 -8.44 0.65 -5.89
C SER A 183 -7.62 1.71 -5.14
N CYS A 184 -6.67 2.33 -5.84
CA CYS A 184 -5.96 3.52 -5.40
C CYS A 184 -6.90 4.72 -5.16
N TYR A 185 -8.04 4.81 -5.85
CA TYR A 185 -8.99 5.93 -5.75
C TYR A 185 -9.92 5.89 -4.52
N VAL A 186 -9.77 4.87 -3.66
CA VAL A 186 -10.49 4.73 -2.38
C VAL A 186 -9.51 4.50 -1.22
N LEU A 187 -8.23 4.87 -1.42
CA LEU A 187 -7.26 4.90 -0.33
C LEU A 187 -7.73 5.86 0.76
N SER A 188 -7.68 5.41 2.02
CA SER A 188 -7.92 6.32 3.14
C SER A 188 -6.92 7.48 3.06
N PRO A 189 -7.34 8.73 3.27
CA PRO A 189 -6.46 9.85 3.06
C PRO A 189 -5.33 9.83 4.08
N GLN A 190 -4.10 10.16 3.71
CA GLN A 190 -3.02 10.36 4.67
C GLN A 190 -2.08 11.46 4.20
N SER A 191 -1.36 12.07 5.12
CA SER A 191 -0.26 12.96 4.78
C SER A 191 0.88 12.81 5.76
N SER A 192 2.10 12.82 5.22
CA SER A 192 3.31 12.65 6.01
C SER A 192 4.48 13.40 5.42
N THR A 193 5.44 13.73 6.28
CA THR A 193 6.69 14.38 5.93
C THR A 193 7.83 13.51 6.42
N PHE A 194 8.77 13.21 5.52
CA PHE A 194 10.02 12.52 5.83
C PHE A 194 11.17 13.47 5.57
N PHE A 195 12.16 13.45 6.46
CA PHE A 195 13.35 14.27 6.34
C PHE A 195 14.55 13.38 6.00
N SER A 196 15.56 13.95 5.35
CA SER A 196 16.81 13.26 5.09
C SER A 196 17.33 12.57 6.36
N PRO A 197 17.57 11.25 6.32
CA PRO A 197 18.15 10.56 7.46
C PRO A 197 19.60 10.97 7.67
N ILE A 198 20.08 10.73 8.89
CA ILE A 198 21.46 10.98 9.29
C ILE A 198 22.10 9.65 9.70
N ALA A 199 23.31 9.38 9.23
CA ALA A 199 24.11 8.24 9.63
C ALA A 199 25.30 8.68 10.50
N ASP A 200 25.58 7.91 11.55
CA ASP A 200 26.65 8.17 12.52
C ASP A 200 26.65 9.62 13.05
N TYR A 201 25.45 10.19 13.14
CA TYR A 201 25.19 11.58 13.54
C TYR A 201 25.96 12.65 12.74
N LYS A 202 26.49 12.28 11.57
CA LYS A 202 27.41 13.12 10.79
C LYS A 202 27.03 13.22 9.32
N TYR A 203 26.69 12.09 8.70
CA TYR A 203 26.44 12.04 7.25
C TYR A 203 24.95 12.18 7.01
N GLN A 204 24.53 13.16 6.23
CA GLN A 204 23.13 13.34 5.83
C GLN A 204 22.92 12.75 4.44
N ALA A 205 21.89 11.94 4.26
CA ALA A 205 21.56 11.42 2.93
C ALA A 205 20.82 12.47 2.09
N PHE A 206 21.04 12.42 0.78
CA PHE A 206 20.08 13.02 -0.14
C PHE A 206 18.80 12.17 -0.17
N ILE A 207 17.64 12.83 -0.29
CA ILE A 207 16.33 12.17 -0.30
C ILE A 207 15.55 12.61 -1.51
N ASN A 208 15.00 11.63 -2.22
CA ASN A 208 14.04 11.84 -3.29
C ASN A 208 12.89 10.84 -3.15
N ALA A 209 11.72 11.17 -3.68
CA ALA A 209 10.51 10.38 -3.52
C ALA A 209 9.79 10.13 -4.84
N SER A 210 9.10 9.00 -4.91
CA SER A 210 8.28 8.61 -6.04
C SER A 210 7.09 7.78 -5.60
N ALA A 211 6.00 7.85 -6.37
CA ALA A 211 4.88 6.92 -6.22
C ALA A 211 5.29 5.54 -6.73
N GLU A 212 4.96 4.48 -5.99
CA GLU A 212 5.25 3.10 -6.34
C GLU A 212 3.96 2.32 -6.64
N GLY A 213 4.10 1.18 -7.32
CA GLY A 213 2.97 0.30 -7.65
C GLY A 213 2.02 0.90 -8.68
N HIS A 214 0.73 0.60 -8.51
CA HIS A 214 -0.36 1.04 -9.41
C HIS A 214 -0.97 2.39 -9.00
N CYS A 215 -0.56 2.96 -7.87
CA CYS A 215 -1.11 4.21 -7.33
C CYS A 215 -0.24 5.41 -7.72
N LYS A 216 -0.16 5.71 -9.02
CA LYS A 216 0.69 6.78 -9.58
C LYS A 216 -0.08 8.00 -10.07
N ASP A 217 -1.39 8.02 -9.89
CA ASP A 217 -2.22 9.15 -10.27
C ASP A 217 -1.89 10.38 -9.40
N PRO A 218 -1.53 11.54 -9.98
CA PRO A 218 -1.12 12.71 -9.21
C PRO A 218 -2.24 13.34 -8.37
N TYR A 219 -3.52 13.01 -8.63
CA TYR A 219 -4.64 13.44 -7.79
C TYR A 219 -4.84 12.52 -6.59
N VAL A 220 -4.42 11.26 -6.70
CA VAL A 220 -4.40 10.31 -5.58
C VAL A 220 -3.14 10.49 -4.76
N VAL A 221 -1.95 10.49 -5.39
CA VAL A 221 -0.66 10.54 -4.70
C VAL A 221 0.08 11.80 -5.10
N GLN A 222 0.23 12.71 -4.14
CA GLN A 222 0.98 13.96 -4.31
C GLN A 222 2.28 13.86 -3.55
N ILE A 223 3.38 14.21 -4.21
CA ILE A 223 4.73 14.14 -3.64
C ILE A 223 5.45 15.44 -3.98
N LEU A 224 6.08 16.04 -2.96
CA LEU A 224 6.93 17.21 -3.11
C LEU A 224 8.19 17.03 -2.29
N CYS A 225 9.35 17.02 -2.94
CA CYS A 225 10.65 17.03 -2.28
C CYS A 225 11.32 18.38 -2.47
N LYS A 226 11.81 18.97 -1.37
CA LYS A 226 12.58 20.20 -1.36
C LYS A 226 13.73 20.07 -0.37
N PHE A 227 14.96 20.24 -0.87
CA PHE A 227 16.20 20.09 -0.09
C PHE A 227 16.25 18.73 0.64
N SER A 228 16.19 18.75 1.97
CA SER A 228 16.33 17.59 2.85
C SER A 228 14.97 17.08 3.37
N THR A 229 13.89 17.29 2.62
CA THR A 229 12.53 16.97 3.07
C THR A 229 11.65 16.56 1.90
N CYS A 230 10.90 15.47 2.07
CA CYS A 230 9.87 15.01 1.16
C CYS A 230 8.52 14.93 1.89
N MET A 231 7.55 15.67 1.39
CA MET A 231 6.17 15.63 1.80
C MET A 231 5.39 14.75 0.84
N ASN A 232 4.46 13.96 1.37
CA ASN A 232 3.52 13.22 0.56
C ASN A 232 2.11 13.30 1.14
N SER A 233 1.12 13.21 0.25
CA SER A 233 -0.28 13.10 0.58
C SER A 233 -0.90 12.01 -0.30
N ILE A 234 -1.75 11.18 0.31
CA ILE A 234 -2.67 10.30 -0.39
C ILE A 234 -4.07 10.86 -0.18
N SER A 235 -4.80 11.07 -1.26
CA SER A 235 -6.17 11.57 -1.27
C SER A 235 -7.15 10.42 -1.47
N ASP A 236 -8.31 10.54 -0.81
CA ASP A 236 -9.47 9.73 -1.12
C ASP A 236 -10.29 10.48 -2.17
N LEU A 237 -10.38 9.93 -3.39
CA LEU A 237 -11.25 10.51 -4.42
C LEU A 237 -12.69 10.01 -4.30
N GLY A 238 -13.00 9.20 -3.28
CA GLY A 238 -14.31 8.61 -3.07
C GLY A 238 -14.75 7.70 -4.21
N GLY A 239 -13.82 7.14 -5.00
CA GLY A 239 -14.17 6.42 -6.21
C GLY A 239 -14.64 7.32 -7.37
N LEU A 240 -14.25 8.60 -7.38
CA LEU A 240 -14.33 9.46 -8.56
C LEU A 240 -13.06 9.35 -9.41
N ALA A 241 -13.22 9.52 -10.73
CA ALA A 241 -12.07 9.59 -11.63
C ALA A 241 -11.27 10.88 -11.41
N SER A 242 -9.97 10.77 -11.65
CA SER A 242 -9.07 11.91 -11.69
C SER A 242 -9.44 12.87 -12.83
N PRO A 243 -9.47 14.20 -12.60
CA PRO A 243 -9.93 15.19 -13.58
C PRO A 243 -9.19 15.19 -14.93
N ASP A 244 -7.92 14.80 -14.96
CA ASP A 244 -7.08 14.87 -16.17
C ASP A 244 -7.16 13.62 -17.06
N ILE A 245 -7.98 12.63 -16.68
CA ILE A 245 -8.11 11.40 -17.47
C ILE A 245 -9.00 11.65 -18.68
N ARG A 246 -8.43 11.41 -19.86
CA ARG A 246 -9.15 11.54 -21.13
C ARG A 246 -10.21 10.45 -21.28
N ALA A 247 -11.47 10.88 -21.38
CA ALA A 247 -12.59 9.99 -21.63
C ALA A 247 -12.52 9.31 -23.00
N ILE A 248 -13.12 8.12 -23.08
CA ILE A 248 -13.33 7.42 -24.34
C ILE A 248 -14.36 8.22 -25.16
N PRO A 249 -14.10 8.48 -26.45
CA PRO A 249 -15.09 9.14 -27.31
C PRO A 249 -16.32 8.25 -27.49
N ILE A 250 -17.50 8.81 -27.25
CA ILE A 250 -18.79 8.12 -27.40
C ILE A 250 -19.42 8.50 -28.74
N VAL A 251 -19.84 7.49 -29.49
CA VAL A 251 -20.63 7.67 -30.71
C VAL A 251 -22.10 7.61 -30.32
N ASP A 252 -22.85 8.67 -30.61
CA ASP A 252 -24.23 8.80 -30.17
C ASP A 252 -25.10 7.61 -30.63
N ARG A 253 -25.90 7.08 -29.71
CA ARG A 253 -26.84 5.96 -29.86
C ARG A 253 -26.21 4.64 -30.31
N LYS A 254 -24.89 4.51 -30.28
CA LYS A 254 -24.18 3.28 -30.65
C LYS A 254 -23.58 2.62 -29.42
N ASP A 255 -23.79 1.31 -29.30
CA ASP A 255 -23.22 0.49 -28.23
C ASP A 255 -21.70 0.65 -28.11
N LEU A 256 -21.23 0.77 -26.86
CA LEU A 256 -19.80 0.78 -26.54
C LEU A 256 -19.34 -0.66 -26.27
N SER A 257 -18.56 -1.21 -27.20
CA SER A 257 -18.15 -2.62 -27.15
C SER A 257 -17.01 -2.88 -26.16
N ALA A 258 -16.96 -4.12 -25.68
CA ALA A 258 -15.89 -4.61 -24.81
C ALA A 258 -14.50 -4.49 -25.44
N GLN A 259 -14.40 -4.61 -26.77
CA GLN A 259 -13.13 -4.48 -27.48
C GLN A 259 -12.57 -3.06 -27.39
N VAL A 260 -13.41 -2.03 -27.56
CA VAL A 260 -12.98 -0.63 -27.46
C VAL A 260 -12.45 -0.32 -26.06
N ILE A 261 -13.18 -0.77 -25.04
CA ILE A 261 -12.77 -0.63 -23.63
C ILE A 261 -11.45 -1.39 -23.37
N ALA A 262 -11.36 -2.65 -23.82
CA ALA A 262 -10.16 -3.47 -23.66
C ALA A 262 -8.91 -2.83 -24.29
N ASP A 263 -9.03 -2.28 -25.50
CA ASP A 263 -7.90 -1.68 -26.21
C ASP A 263 -7.40 -0.41 -25.54
N LYS A 264 -8.28 0.34 -24.86
CA LYS A 264 -7.90 1.48 -24.03
C LYS A 264 -7.26 1.04 -22.71
N LEU A 265 -7.83 0.06 -22.02
CA LEU A 265 -7.29 -0.48 -20.76
C LEU A 265 -5.91 -1.16 -20.90
N LYS A 266 -5.55 -1.62 -22.10
CA LYS A 266 -4.17 -2.09 -22.37
C LYS A 266 -3.13 -0.97 -22.23
N LYS A 267 -3.53 0.29 -22.36
CA LYS A 267 -2.65 1.46 -22.35
C LYS A 267 -2.77 2.30 -21.08
N GLU A 268 -3.93 2.25 -20.42
CA GLU A 268 -4.28 3.13 -19.30
C GLU A 268 -4.67 2.33 -18.06
N GLU A 269 -4.43 2.88 -16.86
CA GLU A 269 -4.83 2.24 -15.59
C GLU A 269 -6.31 2.47 -15.25
N LEU A 270 -6.86 3.61 -15.69
CA LEU A 270 -8.26 3.99 -15.53
C LEU A 270 -8.76 4.55 -16.86
N ILE A 271 -9.96 4.14 -17.26
CA ILE A 271 -10.69 4.77 -18.37
C ILE A 271 -11.91 5.51 -17.83
N VAL A 272 -12.29 6.56 -18.54
CA VAL A 272 -13.48 7.35 -18.21
C VAL A 272 -14.49 7.26 -19.34
N ILE A 273 -15.74 6.98 -19.01
CA ILE A 273 -16.88 6.95 -19.91
C ILE A 273 -17.84 8.05 -19.44
N HIS A 274 -17.85 9.17 -20.15
CA HIS A 274 -18.82 10.24 -19.93
C HIS A 274 -19.96 10.11 -20.94
N LEU A 275 -21.18 10.01 -20.44
CA LEU A 275 -22.38 10.02 -21.25
C LEU A 275 -23.09 11.35 -21.06
N GLN A 276 -23.44 12.01 -22.16
CA GLN A 276 -24.19 13.26 -22.16
C GLN A 276 -25.11 13.29 -23.38
N ASP A 277 -26.07 14.20 -23.40
CA ASP A 277 -26.97 14.33 -24.56
C ASP A 277 -26.16 14.65 -25.83
N GLY A 278 -26.40 13.89 -26.91
CA GLY A 278 -25.64 13.96 -28.16
C GLY A 278 -24.31 13.19 -28.16
N ALA A 279 -23.92 12.59 -27.03
CA ALA A 279 -22.79 11.66 -26.91
C ALA A 279 -23.15 10.56 -25.89
N TRP A 280 -24.20 9.80 -26.19
CA TRP A 280 -24.75 8.78 -25.31
C TRP A 280 -24.75 7.39 -25.97
N THR A 281 -24.59 6.33 -25.18
CA THR A 281 -24.71 4.94 -25.65
C THR A 281 -25.74 4.16 -24.82
N PRO A 282 -26.61 3.34 -25.44
CA PRO A 282 -27.58 2.52 -24.69
C PRO A 282 -26.93 1.39 -23.91
N ASN A 283 -25.90 0.75 -24.47
CA ASN A 283 -25.22 -0.37 -23.84
C ASN A 283 -23.70 -0.14 -23.75
N ILE A 284 -23.14 -0.54 -22.60
CA ILE A 284 -21.71 -0.53 -22.33
C ILE A 284 -21.32 -1.95 -21.96
N PHE A 285 -20.48 -2.59 -22.78
CA PHE A 285 -20.04 -3.96 -22.55
C PHE A 285 -18.64 -3.96 -21.96
N PHE A 286 -18.47 -4.42 -20.73
CA PHE A 286 -17.14 -4.54 -20.11
C PHE A 286 -16.41 -5.78 -20.64
N PRO A 287 -15.07 -5.71 -20.83
CA PRO A 287 -14.29 -6.88 -21.19
C PRO A 287 -14.11 -7.83 -20.02
N SER A 288 -13.57 -9.02 -20.29
CA SER A 288 -13.27 -9.99 -19.24
C SER A 288 -12.30 -9.38 -18.19
N PRO A 289 -12.64 -9.42 -16.89
CA PRO A 289 -11.81 -8.82 -15.83
C PRO A 289 -10.44 -9.51 -15.70
N SER A 290 -10.32 -10.79 -16.08
CA SER A 290 -9.08 -11.57 -15.89
C SER A 290 -7.85 -11.01 -16.60
N SER A 291 -8.05 -10.31 -17.72
CA SER A 291 -6.96 -9.70 -18.49
C SER A 291 -6.61 -8.27 -18.03
N PHE A 292 -7.41 -7.72 -17.11
CA PHE A 292 -7.35 -6.32 -16.70
C PHE A 292 -7.31 -6.16 -15.19
N GLN A 293 -6.73 -7.13 -14.48
CA GLN A 293 -6.56 -7.05 -13.03
C GLN A 293 -5.92 -5.70 -12.64
N TRP A 294 -6.50 -5.04 -11.64
CA TRP A 294 -6.13 -3.70 -11.12
C TRP A 294 -6.53 -2.51 -11.98
N LYS A 295 -7.02 -2.73 -13.20
CA LYS A 295 -7.53 -1.63 -14.03
C LYS A 295 -8.91 -1.18 -13.57
N SER A 296 -9.20 0.10 -13.78
CA SER A 296 -10.44 0.74 -13.35
C SER A 296 -11.25 1.29 -14.54
N ILE A 297 -12.58 1.33 -14.39
CA ILE A 297 -13.51 1.94 -15.34
C ILE A 297 -14.42 2.88 -14.55
N PHE A 298 -14.42 4.16 -14.88
CA PHE A 298 -15.36 5.13 -14.36
C PHE A 298 -16.44 5.43 -15.38
N VAL A 299 -17.70 5.35 -14.97
CA VAL A 299 -18.85 5.69 -15.79
C VAL A 299 -19.61 6.83 -15.12
N ASP A 300 -19.79 7.92 -15.85
CA ASP A 300 -20.56 9.09 -15.43
C ASP A 300 -21.67 9.33 -16.45
N ASN A 301 -22.93 9.17 -16.02
CA ASN A 301 -24.07 9.41 -16.87
C ASN A 301 -24.72 10.76 -16.56
N ARG A 302 -24.48 11.75 -17.42
CA ARG A 302 -25.14 13.06 -17.42
C ARG A 302 -26.20 13.21 -18.50
N ALA A 303 -26.39 12.19 -19.35
CA ALA A 303 -27.46 12.20 -20.36
C ALA A 303 -28.84 12.08 -19.70
N ALA A 304 -29.88 12.53 -20.40
CA ALA A 304 -31.26 12.33 -19.95
C ALA A 304 -31.65 10.83 -19.96
N LEU A 305 -31.06 10.04 -20.87
CA LEU A 305 -31.33 8.62 -21.03
C LEU A 305 -30.43 7.75 -20.13
N SER A 306 -30.98 6.63 -19.67
CA SER A 306 -30.23 5.63 -18.90
C SER A 306 -29.49 4.66 -19.80
N SER A 307 -28.35 4.14 -19.35
CA SER A 307 -27.59 3.10 -20.06
C SER A 307 -27.53 1.79 -19.27
N SER A 308 -27.26 0.70 -19.98
CA SER A 308 -27.06 -0.63 -19.40
C SER A 308 -25.58 -1.00 -19.46
N ILE A 309 -24.97 -1.24 -18.30
CA ILE A 309 -23.61 -1.76 -18.16
C ILE A 309 -23.70 -3.28 -18.07
N HIS A 310 -23.05 -3.97 -18.99
CA HIS A 310 -23.02 -5.44 -19.07
C HIS A 310 -21.64 -5.93 -18.69
N ASP A 311 -21.55 -6.79 -17.68
CA ASP A 311 -20.33 -7.49 -17.29
C ASP A 311 -20.55 -9.01 -17.26
N ASN A 312 -19.53 -9.75 -16.79
CA ASN A 312 -19.59 -11.20 -16.69
C ASN A 312 -20.52 -11.74 -15.59
N HIS A 313 -21.15 -10.86 -14.79
CA HIS A 313 -22.05 -11.18 -13.69
C HIS A 313 -23.47 -10.63 -13.86
N GLY A 314 -23.71 -9.82 -14.89
CA GLY A 314 -25.05 -9.42 -15.30
C GLY A 314 -25.10 -8.03 -15.89
N THR A 315 -26.28 -7.44 -15.82
CA THR A 315 -26.56 -6.10 -16.35
C THR A 315 -26.94 -5.17 -15.20
N LYS A 316 -26.27 -4.01 -15.14
CA LYS A 316 -26.60 -2.93 -14.21
C LYS A 316 -27.01 -1.68 -14.98
N LYS A 317 -28.13 -1.08 -14.59
CA LYS A 317 -28.59 0.20 -15.14
C LYS A 317 -27.86 1.36 -14.47
N ILE A 318 -27.44 2.35 -15.26
CA ILE A 318 -26.93 3.64 -14.80
C ILE A 318 -27.85 4.76 -15.31
N THR A 319 -28.43 5.53 -14.39
CA THR A 319 -29.39 6.60 -14.68
C THR A 319 -28.71 7.97 -14.70
N SER A 320 -29.42 8.99 -15.19
CA SER A 320 -28.93 10.37 -15.19
C SER A 320 -28.47 10.81 -13.79
N GLY A 321 -27.35 11.51 -13.73
CA GLY A 321 -26.69 11.99 -12.53
C GLY A 321 -25.84 10.95 -11.78
N GLN A 322 -25.88 9.67 -12.18
CA GLN A 322 -25.12 8.63 -11.49
C GLN A 322 -23.68 8.54 -11.98
N GLN A 323 -22.78 8.31 -11.03
CA GLN A 323 -21.37 8.06 -11.23
C GLN A 323 -20.99 6.75 -10.54
N ILE A 324 -20.25 5.89 -11.23
CA ILE A 324 -19.85 4.58 -10.70
C ILE A 324 -18.42 4.28 -11.15
N MET A 325 -17.55 3.95 -10.20
CA MET A 325 -16.25 3.37 -10.51
C MET A 325 -16.24 1.86 -10.28
N TYR A 326 -15.64 1.15 -11.23
CA TYR A 326 -15.37 -0.27 -11.17
C TYR A 326 -13.86 -0.51 -11.16
N MET A 327 -13.39 -1.54 -10.47
CA MET A 327 -12.05 -2.08 -10.63
C MET A 327 -12.10 -3.60 -10.80
N SER A 328 -11.29 -4.13 -11.71
CA SER A 328 -11.13 -5.57 -11.86
C SER A 328 -10.23 -6.16 -10.77
N ASP A 329 -10.71 -7.20 -10.10
CA ASP A 329 -9.89 -8.03 -9.20
C ASP A 329 -9.29 -9.27 -9.91
N GLY A 330 -9.43 -9.34 -11.24
CA GLY A 330 -9.03 -10.49 -12.05
C GLY A 330 -10.10 -11.59 -12.16
N LYS A 331 -11.21 -11.47 -11.42
CA LYS A 331 -12.37 -12.38 -11.52
C LYS A 331 -13.65 -11.64 -11.87
N ILE A 332 -13.88 -10.48 -11.27
CA ILE A 332 -15.11 -9.69 -11.39
C ILE A 332 -14.76 -8.20 -11.48
N TRP A 333 -15.66 -7.39 -12.06
CA TRP A 333 -15.61 -5.93 -11.96
C TRP A 333 -16.30 -5.48 -10.67
N LYS A 334 -15.52 -5.09 -9.66
CA LYS A 334 -16.05 -4.65 -8.36
C LYS A 334 -16.40 -3.17 -8.40
N ILE A 335 -17.61 -2.83 -7.98
CA ILE A 335 -17.99 -1.44 -7.73
C ILE A 335 -17.21 -0.95 -6.51
N MET A 336 -16.59 0.21 -6.67
CA MET A 336 -15.91 0.92 -5.60
C MET A 336 -16.93 1.87 -5.00
N GLN A 337 -17.32 1.63 -3.75
CA GLN A 337 -18.33 2.47 -3.12
C GLN A 337 -17.74 3.86 -2.82
N THR A 338 -18.42 4.89 -3.29
CA THR A 338 -18.48 6.20 -2.67
C THR A 338 -19.12 6.00 -1.29
N ASN A 339 -18.38 6.19 -0.19
CA ASN A 339 -19.03 6.31 1.13
C ASN A 339 -19.91 7.56 1.19
#